data_AF-A0A2X4V1X7-F1
#
_entry.id   AF-A0A2X4V1X7-F1
#
_cell.length_a   1.000
_cell.length_b   1.000
_cell.length_c   1.000
_cell.angle_alpha   90.00
_cell.angle_beta   90.00
_cell.angle_gamma   90.00
#
_symmetry.space_group_name_H-M   'P 1'
#
loop_
_entity.id
_entity.type
_entity.pdbx_description
1 polymer ?
#
loop_
_entity_poly.entity_id
_entity_poly.type
_entity_poly.pdbx_seq_one_letter_code
_entity_poly.pdbx_strand_id
1 'polypeptide(L)'
;MIQMVMLATACFIMLFGKAKPGKAVSGLVFSSGMTGVISVFGISWLTGSFFQAYTPVFFEVFSELLQQMPFLFALVLFLISAVLFSQGATVTALMPLGLSIGISPAILVAMFPAVSGYFLIPAGASIIGCIAFDRTGTTKIGKYVVNHSYMLPGFVTTASSLVVGYFLAQIVF
;
A
#
# COMPACT_ATOMS: atom_id res chain seq x y z
N MET A 1 15.38 1.33 -2.65
CA MET A 1 15.89 0.71 -3.90
C MET A 1 15.41 1.47 -5.15
N ILE A 2 14.09 1.62 -5.34
CA ILE A 2 13.53 2.29 -6.53
C ILE A 2 14.13 3.69 -6.76
N GLN A 3 14.17 4.56 -5.74
CA GLN A 3 14.75 5.91 -5.88
C GLN A 3 16.23 5.89 -6.27
N MET A 4 17.02 4.95 -5.75
CA MET A 4 18.45 4.82 -6.09
C MET A 4 18.61 4.45 -7.57
N VAL A 5 17.80 3.51 -8.07
CA VAL A 5 17.82 3.12 -9.48
C VAL A 5 17.34 4.28 -10.36
N MET A 6 16.24 4.95 -10.00
CA MET A 6 15.73 6.09 -10.77
C MET A 6 16.73 7.25 -10.87
N LEU A 7 17.39 7.59 -9.75
CA LEU A 7 18.43 8.63 -9.74
C LEU A 7 19.68 8.20 -10.52
N ALA A 8 20.08 6.93 -10.44
CA ALA A 8 21.19 6.40 -11.23
C ALA A 8 20.88 6.42 -12.73
N THR A 9 19.67 6.01 -13.14
CA THR A 9 19.22 6.10 -14.54
C THR A 9 19.16 7.55 -15.01
N ALA A 10 18.61 8.46 -14.21
CA ALA A 10 18.60 9.89 -14.54
C ALA A 10 20.02 10.45 -14.71
N CYS A 11 20.97 10.04 -13.87
CA CYS A 11 22.38 10.38 -13.99
C CYS A 11 22.96 9.91 -15.33
N PHE A 12 22.75 8.64 -15.70
CA PHE A 12 23.21 8.11 -16.99
C PHE A 12 22.58 8.83 -18.19
N ILE A 13 21.29 9.15 -18.14
CA ILE A 13 20.61 9.92 -19.19
C ILE A 13 21.24 11.31 -19.34
N MET A 14 21.57 11.98 -18.23
CA MET A 14 22.21 13.30 -18.28
C MET A 14 23.65 13.21 -18.82
N LEU A 15 24.43 12.22 -18.39
CA LEU A 15 25.82 12.01 -18.82
C LEU A 15 25.92 11.68 -20.30
N PHE A 16 25.15 10.71 -20.80
CA PHE A 16 25.24 10.25 -22.19
C PHE A 16 24.40 11.11 -23.15
N GLY A 17 23.24 11.60 -22.70
CA GLY A 17 22.35 12.45 -23.50
C GLY A 17 22.74 13.93 -23.54
N LYS A 18 23.78 14.33 -22.80
CA LYS A 18 24.26 15.72 -22.68
C LYS A 18 23.15 16.71 -22.28
N ALA A 19 22.16 16.23 -21.51
CA ALA A 19 21.07 17.07 -21.03
C ALA A 19 21.60 18.10 -20.02
N LYS A 20 21.11 19.35 -20.10
CA LYS A 20 21.52 20.42 -19.17
C LYS A 20 20.72 20.28 -17.86
N PRO A 21 21.35 19.97 -16.70
CA PRO A 21 20.63 19.74 -15.45
C PRO A 21 19.76 20.93 -15.04
N GLY A 22 20.27 22.15 -15.19
CA GLY A 22 19.55 23.39 -14.89
C GLY A 22 18.26 23.57 -15.69
N LYS A 23 18.17 23.03 -16.91
CA LYS A 23 16.93 23.05 -17.70
C LYS A 23 15.94 21.96 -17.25
N ALA A 24 16.44 20.84 -16.72
CA ALA A 24 15.59 19.77 -16.21
C ALA A 24 14.87 20.22 -14.93
N VAL A 25 15.59 20.84 -13.99
CA VAL A 25 15.01 21.27 -12.70
C VAL A 25 14.17 22.56 -12.77
N SER A 26 14.41 23.41 -13.77
CA SER A 26 13.59 24.63 -13.98
C SER A 26 12.36 24.38 -14.87
N GLY A 27 12.22 23.18 -15.43
CA GLY A 27 11.09 22.81 -16.27
C GLY A 27 9.80 22.66 -15.47
N LEU A 28 8.66 22.97 -16.10
CA LEU A 28 7.32 22.78 -15.53
C LEU A 28 7.10 21.35 -15.05
N VAL A 29 7.63 20.36 -15.77
CA VAL A 29 7.53 18.93 -15.39
C VAL A 29 8.18 18.65 -14.04
N PHE A 30 9.35 19.24 -13.76
CA PHE A 30 10.03 19.04 -12.47
C PHE A 30 9.31 19.77 -11.34
N SER A 31 8.87 21.00 -11.56
CA SER A 31 8.14 21.76 -10.54
C SER A 31 6.81 21.08 -10.17
N SER A 32 6.01 20.68 -11.15
CA SER A 32 4.78 19.90 -10.91
C SER A 32 5.06 18.54 -10.28
N GLY A 33 6.15 17.87 -10.70
CA GLY A 33 6.60 16.62 -10.11
C GLY A 33 6.98 16.77 -8.63
N MET A 34 7.72 17.82 -8.28
CA MET A 34 8.13 18.11 -6.90
C MET A 34 6.93 18.45 -6.01
N THR A 35 5.96 19.24 -6.50
CA THR A 35 4.71 19.47 -5.76
C THR A 35 3.99 18.14 -5.50
N GLY A 36 3.87 17.28 -6.52
CA GLY A 36 3.27 15.95 -6.37
C GLY A 36 3.99 15.07 -5.34
N VAL A 37 5.33 15.06 -5.36
CA VAL A 37 6.16 14.35 -4.38
C VAL A 37 5.85 14.84 -2.96
N ILE A 38 5.89 16.15 -2.73
CA ILE A 38 5.64 16.73 -1.39
C ILE A 38 4.21 16.42 -0.93
N SER A 39 3.22 16.52 -1.81
CA SER A 39 1.82 16.21 -1.48
C SER A 39 1.64 14.75 -1.09
N VAL A 40 2.21 13.80 -1.85
CA VAL A 40 2.08 12.36 -1.56
C VAL A 40 2.85 11.99 -0.29
N PHE A 41 4.12 12.39 -0.17
CA PHE A 41 4.92 12.08 1.02
C PHE A 41 4.38 12.75 2.28
N GLY A 42 3.90 13.99 2.18
CA GLY A 42 3.33 14.72 3.31
C GLY A 42 2.09 14.01 3.88
N ILE A 43 1.16 13.60 3.01
CA ILE A 43 -0.03 12.84 3.44
C ILE A 43 0.40 11.50 4.05
N SER A 44 1.25 10.73 3.37
CA SER A 44 1.72 9.43 3.90
C SER A 44 2.43 9.56 5.24
N TRP A 45 3.23 10.62 5.44
CA TRP A 45 3.92 10.86 6.71
C TRP A 45 2.94 11.20 7.83
N LEU A 46 1.98 12.10 7.58
CA LEU A 46 0.95 12.46 8.55
C LEU A 46 0.10 11.24 8.95
N THR A 47 -0.32 10.43 7.96
CA THR A 47 -1.05 9.20 8.24
C THR A 47 -0.19 8.23 9.05
N GLY A 48 1.09 8.06 8.71
CA GLY A 48 2.03 7.23 9.47
C GLY A 48 2.22 7.69 10.92
N SER A 49 2.41 9.00 11.14
CA SER A 49 2.54 9.58 12.48
C SER A 49 1.25 9.45 13.31
N PHE A 50 0.08 9.67 12.69
CA PHE A 50 -1.21 9.47 13.34
C PHE A 50 -1.35 8.02 13.81
N PHE A 51 -1.12 7.04 12.92
CA PHE A 51 -1.22 5.64 13.31
C PHE A 51 -0.20 5.29 14.38
N GLN A 52 1.07 5.70 14.27
CA GLN A 52 2.06 5.47 15.32
C GLN A 52 1.64 6.01 16.69
N ALA A 53 1.00 7.18 16.74
CA ALA A 53 0.53 7.77 18.00
C ALA A 53 -0.65 7.00 18.62
N TYR A 54 -1.57 6.48 17.80
CA TYR A 54 -2.79 5.81 18.27
C TYR A 54 -2.72 4.27 18.27
N THR A 55 -1.65 3.71 17.72
CA THR A 55 -1.30 2.28 17.73
C THR A 55 -1.54 1.64 19.11
N PRO A 56 -1.10 2.21 20.26
CA PRO A 56 -1.40 1.65 21.59
C PRO A 56 -2.90 1.53 21.91
N VAL A 57 -3.70 2.53 21.52
CA VAL A 57 -5.16 2.56 21.75
C VAL A 57 -5.86 1.49 20.90
N PHE A 58 -5.44 1.33 19.64
CA PHE A 58 -5.93 0.23 18.82
C PHE A 58 -5.68 -1.13 19.50
N PHE A 59 -4.56 -1.30 20.22
CA PHE A 59 -4.26 -2.57 20.87
C PHE A 59 -5.05 -2.81 22.14
N GLU A 60 -5.26 -1.79 22.96
CA GLU A 60 -6.12 -1.93 24.12
C GLU A 60 -7.52 -2.42 23.72
N VAL A 61 -8.05 -1.90 22.61
CA VAL A 61 -9.40 -2.25 22.12
C VAL A 61 -9.44 -3.63 21.44
N PHE A 62 -8.43 -4.00 20.66
CA PHE A 62 -8.49 -5.19 19.81
C PHE A 62 -7.70 -6.40 20.33
N SER A 63 -6.85 -6.28 21.35
CA SER A 63 -5.97 -7.39 21.77
C SER A 63 -6.72 -8.63 22.26
N GLU A 64 -7.74 -8.49 23.10
CA GLU A 64 -8.56 -9.62 23.57
C GLU A 64 -9.24 -10.34 22.40
N LEU A 65 -9.81 -9.57 21.47
CA LEU A 65 -10.50 -10.10 20.30
C LEU A 65 -9.53 -10.81 19.35
N LEU A 66 -8.33 -10.24 19.14
CA LEU A 66 -7.32 -10.81 18.25
C LEU A 66 -6.64 -12.05 18.83
N GLN A 67 -6.52 -12.16 20.16
CA GLN A 67 -6.05 -13.39 20.81
C GLN A 67 -7.06 -14.54 20.63
N GLN A 68 -8.35 -14.25 20.67
CA GLN A 68 -9.41 -15.25 20.47
C GLN A 68 -9.61 -15.60 18.99
N MET A 69 -9.46 -14.61 18.10
CA MET A 69 -9.68 -14.77 16.65
C MET A 69 -8.52 -14.18 15.84
N PRO A 70 -7.38 -14.90 15.74
CA PRO A 70 -6.18 -14.39 15.05
C PRO A 70 -6.43 -14.00 13.58
N PHE A 71 -7.34 -14.68 12.89
CA PHE A 71 -7.69 -14.37 11.49
C PHE A 71 -8.38 -13.01 11.31
N LEU A 72 -8.98 -12.44 12.37
CA LEU A 72 -9.52 -11.10 12.31
C LEU A 72 -8.41 -10.06 12.10
N PHE A 73 -7.17 -10.41 12.42
CA PHE A 73 -6.01 -9.59 12.13
C PHE A 73 -5.84 -9.33 10.63
N ALA A 74 -6.21 -10.26 9.75
CA ALA A 74 -6.23 -10.04 8.30
C ALA A 74 -7.19 -8.90 7.92
N LEU A 75 -8.36 -8.83 8.56
CA LEU A 75 -9.30 -7.73 8.33
C LEU A 75 -8.71 -6.39 8.79
N VAL A 76 -8.02 -6.38 9.94
CA VAL A 76 -7.31 -5.18 10.42
C VAL A 76 -6.25 -4.74 9.42
N LEU A 77 -5.40 -5.66 8.95
CA LEU A 77 -4.39 -5.37 7.92
C LEU A 77 -5.02 -4.80 6.64
N PHE A 78 -6.16 -5.36 6.21
CA PHE A 78 -6.88 -4.91 5.03
C PHE A 78 -7.42 -3.48 5.19
N LEU A 79 -8.11 -3.21 6.29
CA LEU A 79 -8.70 -1.89 6.55
C LEU A 79 -7.63 -0.82 6.77
N ILE A 80 -6.58 -1.13 7.51
CA ILE A 80 -5.48 -0.18 7.72
C ILE A 80 -4.73 0.08 6.41
N SER A 81 -4.52 -0.95 5.57
CA SER A 81 -3.95 -0.73 4.24
C SER A 81 -4.81 0.17 3.36
N ALA A 82 -6.14 0.03 3.42
CA ALA A 82 -7.07 0.91 2.71
C ALA A 82 -6.91 2.39 3.10
N VAL A 83 -6.59 2.66 4.37
CA VAL A 83 -6.38 4.02 4.89
C VAL A 83 -4.96 4.54 4.64
N LEU A 84 -3.95 3.68 4.82
CA LEU A 84 -2.53 4.04 4.65
C LEU A 84 -2.11 4.14 3.18
N PHE A 85 -2.89 3.56 2.26
CA PHE A 85 -2.56 3.45 0.84
C PHE A 85 -1.18 2.83 0.56
N SER A 86 -0.68 1.97 1.47
CA SER A 86 0.67 1.43 1.40
C SER A 86 0.77 0.07 2.07
N GLN A 87 1.15 -0.94 1.28
CA GLN A 87 1.46 -2.28 1.78
C GLN A 87 2.61 -2.21 2.80
N GLY A 88 3.72 -1.54 2.43
CA GLY A 88 4.91 -1.45 3.26
C GLY A 88 4.64 -0.74 4.58
N ALA A 89 3.94 0.40 4.56
CA ALA A 89 3.62 1.12 5.80
C ALA A 89 2.72 0.29 6.72
N THR A 90 1.75 -0.44 6.15
CA THR A 90 0.88 -1.35 6.90
C THR A 90 1.67 -2.47 7.55
N VAL A 91 2.59 -3.10 6.81
CA VAL A 91 3.46 -4.16 7.31
C VAL A 91 4.33 -3.64 8.45
N THR A 92 5.00 -2.50 8.26
CA THR A 92 5.87 -1.89 9.27
C THR A 92 5.10 -1.51 10.54
N ALA A 93 3.85 -1.05 10.40
CA ALA A 93 3.03 -0.64 11.54
C ALA A 93 2.44 -1.84 12.31
N LEU A 94 1.93 -2.85 11.60
CA LEU A 94 1.06 -3.88 12.21
C LEU A 94 1.73 -5.24 12.38
N MET A 95 2.63 -5.68 11.50
CA MET A 95 3.20 -7.03 11.63
C MET A 95 4.04 -7.21 12.92
N PRO A 96 4.89 -6.24 13.37
CA PRO A 96 5.60 -6.35 14.64
C PRO A 96 4.65 -6.46 15.84
N LEU A 97 3.51 -5.77 15.75
CA LEU A 97 2.44 -5.90 16.73
C LEU A 97 1.85 -7.31 16.73
N GLY A 98 1.52 -7.86 15.55
CA GLY A 98 0.90 -9.18 15.47
C GLY A 98 1.72 -10.22 16.24
N LEU A 99 3.05 -10.10 16.14
CA LEU A 99 4.00 -10.88 16.93
C LEU A 99 3.90 -10.58 18.44
N SER A 100 3.82 -9.31 18.85
CA SER A 100 3.77 -8.96 20.28
C SER A 100 2.53 -9.44 21.01
N ILE A 101 1.41 -9.65 20.30
CA ILE A 101 0.17 -10.21 20.86
C ILE A 101 0.07 -11.74 20.72
N GLY A 102 1.13 -12.39 20.24
CA GLY A 102 1.24 -13.86 20.20
C GLY A 102 0.77 -14.54 18.92
N ILE A 103 0.49 -13.79 17.84
CA ILE A 103 0.20 -14.44 16.54
C ILE A 103 1.49 -15.06 16.01
N SER A 104 1.43 -16.34 15.62
CA SER A 104 2.62 -17.02 15.12
C SER A 104 3.13 -16.39 13.81
N PRO A 105 4.46 -16.37 13.58
CA PRO A 105 5.04 -15.84 12.35
C PRO A 105 4.46 -16.49 11.09
N ALA A 106 4.21 -17.82 11.11
CA ALA A 106 3.61 -18.56 10.00
C ALA A 106 2.22 -18.02 9.64
N ILE A 107 1.39 -17.75 10.65
CA ILE A 107 0.03 -17.22 10.47
C ILE A 107 0.06 -15.75 10.01
N LEU A 108 1.02 -14.95 10.47
CA LEU A 108 1.22 -13.59 9.95
C LEU A 108 1.65 -13.58 8.48
N VAL A 109 2.53 -14.50 8.08
CA VAL A 109 2.92 -14.69 6.67
C VAL A 109 1.71 -15.10 5.83
N ALA A 110 0.89 -16.03 6.32
CA ALA A 110 -0.35 -16.41 5.65
C ALA A 110 -1.31 -15.23 5.45
N MET A 111 -1.35 -14.30 6.42
CA MET A 111 -2.19 -13.10 6.37
C MET A 111 -1.57 -11.93 5.60
N PHE A 112 -0.30 -12.02 5.20
CA PHE A 112 0.39 -10.95 4.46
C PHE A 112 -0.40 -10.39 3.27
N PRO A 113 -1.07 -11.20 2.43
CA PRO A 113 -1.84 -10.68 1.29
C PRO A 113 -2.92 -9.66 1.67
N ALA A 114 -3.43 -9.69 2.91
CA ALA A 114 -4.42 -8.73 3.40
C ALA A 114 -3.94 -7.27 3.35
N VAL A 115 -2.62 -7.02 3.37
CA VAL A 115 -2.08 -5.66 3.23
C VAL A 115 -2.35 -5.06 1.85
N SER A 116 -3.00 -5.78 0.94
CA SER A 116 -3.44 -5.28 -0.36
C SER A 116 -4.75 -4.48 -0.32
N GLY A 117 -5.32 -4.20 0.85
CA GLY A 117 -6.57 -3.43 0.98
C GLY A 117 -6.54 -2.00 0.44
N TYR A 118 -5.37 -1.45 0.11
CA TYR A 118 -5.21 -0.12 -0.51
C TYR A 118 -5.98 0.07 -1.83
N PHE A 119 -6.46 -0.99 -2.48
CA PHE A 119 -7.31 -0.84 -3.66
C PHE A 119 -8.74 -0.38 -3.33
N LEU A 120 -9.20 -0.53 -2.08
CA LEU A 120 -10.59 -0.31 -1.67
C LEU A 120 -11.07 1.13 -1.93
N ILE A 121 -10.14 2.07 -1.82
CA ILE A 121 -10.35 3.48 -2.17
C ILE A 121 -9.40 3.78 -3.34
N PRO A 122 -9.89 4.22 -4.51
CA PRO A 122 -9.06 4.43 -5.70
C PRO A 122 -8.28 5.77 -5.62
N ALA A 123 -7.64 6.05 -4.49
CA ALA A 123 -6.79 7.23 -4.31
C ALA A 123 -5.32 6.96 -4.66
N GLY A 124 -4.92 5.69 -4.76
CA GLY A 124 -3.58 5.30 -5.17
C GLY A 124 -3.30 5.66 -6.62
N ALA A 125 -2.14 6.28 -6.88
CA ALA A 125 -1.73 6.72 -8.21
C ALA A 125 -1.77 5.59 -9.27
N SER A 126 -1.54 4.34 -8.87
CA SER A 126 -1.60 3.18 -9.75
C SER A 126 -3.00 2.95 -10.32
N ILE A 127 -4.04 2.96 -9.49
CA ILE A 127 -5.43 2.71 -9.96
C ILE A 127 -5.90 3.87 -10.83
N ILE A 128 -5.65 5.11 -10.40
CA ILE A 128 -6.01 6.31 -11.16
C ILE A 128 -5.28 6.29 -12.51
N GLY A 129 -3.99 5.96 -12.51
CA GLY A 129 -3.18 5.81 -13.72
C GLY A 129 -3.75 4.75 -14.66
N CYS A 130 -4.04 3.54 -14.17
CA CYS A 130 -4.60 2.49 -15.01
C CYS A 130 -5.94 2.89 -15.65
N ILE A 131 -6.82 3.57 -14.91
CA ILE A 131 -8.09 4.09 -15.46
C ILE A 131 -7.83 5.18 -16.50
N ALA A 132 -6.92 6.12 -16.23
CA ALA A 132 -6.62 7.21 -17.14
C ALA A 132 -5.95 6.74 -18.44
N PHE A 133 -5.16 5.66 -18.39
CA PHE A 133 -4.48 5.09 -19.56
C PHE A 133 -5.32 4.06 -20.31
N ASP A 134 -6.46 3.64 -19.77
CA ASP A 134 -7.34 2.66 -20.41
C ASP A 134 -8.09 3.26 -21.60
N ARG A 135 -7.59 2.98 -22.80
CA ARG A 135 -8.22 3.40 -24.07
C ARG A 135 -9.47 2.61 -24.43
N THR A 136 -9.68 1.45 -23.81
CA THR A 136 -10.86 0.60 -24.09
C THR A 136 -12.12 1.12 -23.39
N GLY A 137 -11.96 1.96 -22.36
CA GLY A 137 -13.04 2.48 -21.53
C GLY A 137 -13.71 1.42 -20.65
N THR A 138 -13.07 0.26 -20.47
CA THR A 138 -13.61 -0.84 -19.66
C THR A 138 -13.39 -0.61 -18.17
N THR A 139 -12.41 0.21 -17.81
CA THR A 139 -12.10 0.59 -16.43
C THR A 139 -12.56 2.02 -16.12
N LYS A 140 -13.20 2.19 -14.96
CA LYS A 140 -13.79 3.48 -14.54
C LYS A 140 -13.98 3.58 -13.04
N ILE A 141 -14.09 4.81 -12.56
CA ILE A 141 -14.69 5.14 -11.26
C ILE A 141 -16.17 5.44 -11.52
N GLY A 142 -17.05 4.76 -10.81
CA GLY A 142 -18.50 4.91 -10.89
C GLY A 142 -19.02 6.08 -10.06
N LYS A 143 -20.29 6.00 -9.67
CA LYS A 143 -20.98 7.06 -8.91
C LYS A 143 -20.39 7.30 -7.51
N TYR A 144 -19.85 6.25 -6.89
CA TYR A 144 -19.27 6.29 -5.54
C TYR A 144 -17.77 6.02 -5.63
N VAL A 145 -16.99 6.62 -4.73
CA VAL A 145 -15.52 6.45 -4.69
C VAL A 145 -15.14 4.96 -4.58
N VAL A 146 -15.86 4.19 -3.78
CA VAL A 146 -15.64 2.74 -3.62
C VAL A 146 -16.21 1.88 -4.76
N ASN A 147 -16.89 2.48 -5.74
CA ASN A 147 -17.42 1.75 -6.89
C ASN A 147 -16.50 1.96 -8.08
N HIS A 148 -15.46 1.15 -8.21
CA HIS A 148 -14.55 1.20 -9.35
C HIS A 148 -14.24 -0.21 -9.89
N SER A 149 -13.80 -0.29 -11.14
CA SER A 149 -13.61 -1.55 -11.86
C SER A 149 -12.64 -2.54 -11.21
N TYR A 150 -11.79 -2.08 -10.28
CA TYR A 150 -10.80 -2.91 -9.58
C TYR A 150 -11.30 -3.51 -8.27
N MET A 151 -12.52 -3.21 -7.83
CA MET A 151 -13.05 -3.73 -6.57
C MET A 151 -13.19 -5.25 -6.58
N LEU A 152 -13.94 -5.78 -7.55
CA LEU A 152 -14.16 -7.21 -7.64
C LEU A 152 -12.85 -7.98 -7.87
N PRO A 153 -11.97 -7.60 -8.84
CA PRO A 153 -10.67 -8.23 -8.99
C PRO A 153 -9.81 -8.15 -7.72
N GLY A 154 -9.81 -7.00 -7.05
CA GLY A 154 -9.05 -6.78 -5.82
C GLY A 154 -9.50 -7.70 -4.69
N PHE A 155 -10.81 -7.81 -4.45
CA PHE A 155 -11.36 -8.72 -3.45
C PHE A 155 -11.08 -10.19 -3.79
N VAL A 156 -11.33 -10.60 -5.03
CA VAL A 156 -11.09 -11.98 -5.48
C VAL A 156 -9.62 -12.35 -5.29
N THR A 157 -8.70 -11.49 -5.72
CA THR A 157 -7.26 -11.71 -5.57
C THR A 157 -6.84 -11.76 -4.11
N THR A 158 -7.35 -10.84 -3.28
CA THR A 158 -6.98 -10.78 -1.85
C THR A 158 -7.51 -11.98 -1.09
N ALA A 159 -8.79 -12.32 -1.27
CA ALA A 159 -9.42 -13.45 -0.59
C ALA A 159 -8.79 -14.78 -1.03
N SER A 160 -8.61 -15.00 -2.34
CA SER A 160 -7.94 -16.21 -2.82
C SER A 160 -6.50 -16.33 -2.31
N SER A 161 -5.74 -15.23 -2.30
CA SER A 161 -4.37 -15.22 -1.78
C SER A 161 -4.31 -15.52 -0.28
N LEU A 162 -5.27 -15.05 0.51
CA LEU A 162 -5.37 -15.39 1.93
C LEU A 162 -5.68 -16.87 2.15
N VAL A 163 -6.61 -17.43 1.39
CA VAL A 163 -6.95 -18.86 1.46
C VAL A 163 -5.76 -19.72 1.07
N VAL A 164 -5.13 -19.43 -0.07
CA VAL A 164 -3.94 -20.16 -0.54
C VAL A 164 -2.78 -19.99 0.44
N GLY A 165 -2.54 -18.77 0.93
CA GLY A 165 -1.49 -18.48 1.90
C GLY A 165 -1.67 -19.25 3.21
N TYR A 166 -2.92 -19.39 3.68
CA TYR A 166 -3.22 -20.21 4.84
C TYR A 166 -2.87 -21.68 4.63
N PHE A 167 -3.29 -22.29 3.52
CA PHE A 167 -2.96 -23.69 3.23
C PHE A 167 -1.46 -23.91 3.06
N LEU A 168 -0.77 -22.98 2.37
CA LEU A 168 0.68 -23.05 2.23
C LEU A 168 1.39 -22.98 3.58
N ALA A 169 0.91 -22.12 4.49
CA ALA A 169 1.49 -22.03 5.83
C ALA A 169 1.36 -23.33 6.64
N GLN A 170 0.27 -24.10 6.46
CA GLN A 170 0.09 -25.41 7.12
C GLN A 170 1.00 -26.51 6.53
N ILE A 171 1.47 -26.34 5.29
CA ILE A 171 2.33 -27.32 4.62
C ILE A 171 3.81 -27.04 4.92
N VAL A 172 4.17 -25.77 5.00
CA VAL A 172 5.57 -25.31 5.11
C VAL A 172 6.05 -25.20 6.56
N PHE A 173 5.18 -24.89 7.50
CA PHE A 173 5.49 -24.67 8.93
C PHE A 173 4.71 -25.63 9.81
#